data_AF-A0A0P9HZ78-F1
#
_entry.id   AF-A0A0P9HZ78-F1
#
_cell.length_a   1.000
_cell.length_b   1.000
_cell.length_c   1.000
_cell.angle_alpha   90.00
_cell.angle_beta   90.00
_cell.angle_gamma   90.00
#
_symmetry.space_group_name_H-M   'P 1'
#
loop_
_entity.id
_entity.type
_entity.pdbx_description
1 polymer ?
#
loop_
_entity_poly.entity_id
_entity_poly.type
_entity_poly.pdbx_seq_one_letter_code
_entity_poly.pdbx_strand_id
1 'polypeptide(L)'
;MCKKINETEQNEIKTLRVAGISYKEIAKKVGVRVATAYKYAEDVSLSGEARRRLFGKIKENQVRFAEKFAKQRDVKVLHERLTLQKARIVGHCMWDGSVSCDTVRYNSTSRALVDEFVNDMKEVYGISPDKMSEIKRSERMKLEFGL
;
A
#
# COMPACT_ATOMS: atom_id res chain seq x y z
N MET A 1 -2.32 15.24 -27.08
CA MET A 1 -2.72 14.23 -28.08
C MET A 1 -2.47 12.83 -27.54
N CYS A 2 -3.45 11.93 -27.59
CA CYS A 2 -3.23 10.51 -27.30
C CYS A 2 -2.65 9.85 -28.57
N LYS A 3 -1.41 9.37 -28.50
CA LYS A 3 -0.80 8.56 -29.57
C LYS A 3 -1.71 7.35 -29.81
N LYS A 4 -2.20 7.18 -31.04
CA LYS A 4 -2.95 5.98 -31.43
C LYS A 4 -1.92 4.84 -31.52
N ILE A 5 -2.08 3.84 -30.67
CA ILE A 5 -1.21 2.67 -30.61
C ILE A 5 -1.52 1.75 -31.81
N ASN A 6 -0.49 1.24 -32.47
CA ASN A 6 -0.65 0.26 -33.55
C ASN A 6 -0.77 -1.18 -33.01
N GLU A 7 -1.19 -2.14 -33.84
CA GLU A 7 -1.37 -3.53 -33.40
C GLU A 7 -0.07 -4.19 -32.90
N THR A 8 1.07 -3.84 -33.50
CA THR A 8 2.38 -4.34 -33.08
C THR A 8 2.69 -3.95 -31.63
N GLU A 9 2.50 -2.69 -31.27
CA GLU A 9 2.66 -2.18 -29.91
C GLU A 9 1.68 -2.85 -28.93
N GLN A 10 0.44 -3.13 -29.35
CA GLN A 10 -0.53 -3.87 -28.51
C GLN A 10 -0.08 -5.31 -28.23
N ASN A 11 0.40 -6.00 -29.26
CA ASN A 11 0.89 -7.37 -29.12
C ASN A 11 2.16 -7.44 -28.27
N GLU A 12 3.05 -6.45 -28.40
CA GLU A 12 4.23 -6.33 -27.54
C GLU A 12 3.83 -6.11 -26.07
N ILE A 13 2.88 -5.21 -25.79
CA ILE A 13 2.33 -4.97 -24.45
C ILE A 13 1.80 -6.27 -23.83
N LYS A 14 1.01 -7.05 -24.58
CA LYS A 14 0.47 -8.34 -24.12
C LYS A 14 1.58 -9.36 -23.86
N THR A 15 2.55 -9.47 -24.76
CA THR A 15 3.67 -10.41 -24.65
C THR A 15 4.52 -10.12 -23.42
N LEU A 16 4.86 -8.84 -23.19
CA LEU A 16 5.57 -8.41 -22.00
C LEU A 16 4.76 -8.69 -20.73
N ARG A 17 3.43 -8.55 -20.79
CA ARG A 17 2.57 -8.87 -19.66
C ARG A 17 2.60 -10.36 -19.33
N VAL A 18 2.46 -11.24 -20.32
CA VAL A 18 2.58 -12.70 -20.15
C VAL A 18 3.91 -13.08 -19.48
N ALA A 19 4.99 -12.37 -19.81
CA ALA A 19 6.32 -12.56 -19.19
C ALA A 19 6.44 -12.03 -17.75
N GLY A 20 5.36 -11.54 -17.14
CA GLY A 20 5.32 -11.05 -15.77
C GLY A 20 5.95 -9.69 -15.57
N ILE A 21 5.96 -8.84 -16.60
CA ILE A 21 6.47 -7.45 -16.50
C ILE A 21 5.35 -6.53 -15.97
N SER A 22 5.73 -5.53 -15.17
CA SER A 22 4.78 -4.56 -14.62
C SER A 22 4.32 -3.53 -15.66
N TYR A 23 3.10 -2.99 -15.51
CA TYR A 23 2.59 -1.98 -16.44
C TYR A 23 3.46 -0.73 -16.54
N LYS A 24 4.14 -0.34 -15.44
CA LYS A 24 5.12 0.77 -15.45
C LYS A 24 6.33 0.47 -16.33
N GLU A 25 6.87 -0.74 -16.25
CA GLU A 25 8.01 -1.17 -17.06
C GLU A 25 7.61 -1.35 -18.53
N ILE A 26 6.43 -1.91 -18.80
CA ILE A 26 5.86 -2.02 -20.15
C ILE A 26 5.72 -0.64 -20.78
N ALA A 27 5.10 0.29 -20.05
CA ALA A 27 4.93 1.68 -20.48
C ALA A 27 6.25 2.34 -20.86
N LYS A 28 7.30 2.13 -20.05
CA LYS A 28 8.65 2.64 -20.33
C LYS A 28 9.28 1.98 -21.55
N LYS A 29 9.14 0.67 -21.72
CA LYS A 29 9.73 -0.08 -22.84
C LYS A 29 9.09 0.28 -24.18
N VAL A 30 7.76 0.31 -24.23
CA VAL A 30 6.99 0.56 -25.46
C VAL A 30 6.84 2.06 -25.74
N GLY A 31 7.13 2.93 -24.76
CA GLY A 31 7.02 4.38 -24.91
C GLY A 31 5.58 4.89 -24.85
N VAL A 32 4.77 4.30 -23.98
CA VAL A 32 3.33 4.58 -23.84
C VAL A 32 2.98 5.00 -22.42
N ARG A 33 1.77 5.51 -22.19
CA ARG A 33 1.29 5.82 -20.84
C ARG A 33 0.95 4.53 -20.09
N VAL A 34 1.12 4.54 -18.76
CA VAL A 34 0.79 3.39 -17.91
C VAL A 34 -0.68 2.97 -18.06
N ALA A 35 -1.61 3.93 -18.13
CA ALA A 35 -3.02 3.66 -18.36
C ALA A 35 -3.26 2.92 -19.69
N THR A 36 -2.45 3.21 -20.71
CA THR A 36 -2.52 2.54 -22.01
C THR A 36 -1.98 1.11 -21.93
N ALA A 37 -0.85 0.91 -21.24
CA ALA A 37 -0.33 -0.44 -20.98
C ALA A 37 -1.32 -1.29 -20.19
N TYR A 38 -2.00 -0.71 -19.20
CA TYR A 38 -3.07 -1.36 -18.44
C TYR A 38 -4.23 -1.77 -19.36
N LYS A 39 -4.78 -0.81 -20.13
CA LYS A 39 -5.93 -1.03 -21.03
C LYS A 39 -5.74 -2.22 -21.98
N TYR A 40 -4.54 -2.41 -22.51
CA TYR A 40 -4.28 -3.47 -23.50
C TYR A 40 -3.80 -4.80 -22.90
N ALA A 41 -3.56 -4.85 -21.59
CA ALA A 41 -3.00 -6.03 -20.93
C ALA A 41 -3.73 -6.42 -19.63
N GLU A 42 -4.84 -5.79 -19.29
CA GLU A 42 -5.61 -6.12 -18.08
C GLU A 42 -6.19 -7.54 -18.15
N ASP A 43 -6.66 -7.96 -19.32
CA ASP A 43 -7.24 -9.29 -19.55
C ASP A 43 -6.20 -10.41 -19.76
N VAL A 44 -4.91 -10.09 -19.66
CA VAL A 44 -3.84 -11.07 -19.86
C VAL A 44 -3.64 -11.88 -18.60
N SER A 45 -4.03 -13.15 -18.67
CA SER A 45 -3.77 -14.14 -17.63
C SER A 45 -2.27 -14.39 -17.46
N LEU A 46 -1.78 -14.22 -16.23
CA LEU A 46 -0.39 -14.50 -15.86
C LEU A 46 -0.24 -15.97 -15.48
N SER A 47 0.85 -16.60 -15.93
CA SER A 47 1.28 -17.88 -15.38
C SER A 47 1.68 -17.73 -13.91
N GLY A 48 1.69 -18.84 -13.15
CA GLY A 48 2.11 -18.84 -11.75
C GLY A 48 3.53 -18.29 -11.56
N GLU A 49 4.45 -18.57 -12.48
CA GLU A 49 5.82 -18.05 -12.47
C GLU A 49 5.88 -16.55 -12.72
N ALA A 50 5.19 -16.07 -13.75
CA ALA A 50 5.10 -14.65 -14.07
C ALA A 50 4.51 -13.85 -12.90
N ARG A 51 3.48 -14.41 -12.25
CA ARG A 51 2.86 -13.86 -11.04
C ARG A 51 3.88 -13.79 -9.90
N ARG A 52 4.58 -14.88 -9.58
CA ARG A 52 5.62 -14.92 -8.53
C ARG A 52 6.69 -13.85 -8.74
N ARG A 53 7.19 -13.71 -9.98
CA ARG A 53 8.19 -12.70 -10.33
C ARG A 53 7.68 -11.28 -10.09
N LEU A 54 6.44 -10.99 -10.49
CA LEU A 54 5.82 -9.69 -10.30
C LEU A 54 5.68 -9.36 -8.80
N PHE A 55 5.19 -10.31 -8.00
CA PHE A 55 5.06 -10.14 -6.55
C PHE A 55 6.42 -9.95 -5.86
N GLY A 56 7.46 -10.69 -6.28
CA GLY A 56 8.82 -10.50 -5.79
C GLY A 56 9.30 -9.07 -5.97
N LYS A 57 9.18 -8.52 -7.19
CA LYS A 57 9.53 -7.11 -7.48
C LYS A 57 8.71 -6.10 -6.67
N ILE A 58 7.41 -6.35 -6.48
CA ILE A 58 6.56 -5.48 -5.67
C ILE A 58 7.08 -5.45 -4.23
N LYS A 59 7.37 -6.61 -3.66
CA LYS A 59 7.89 -6.74 -2.30
C LYS A 59 9.26 -6.07 -2.15
N GLU A 60 10.18 -6.29 -3.10
CA GLU A 60 11.48 -5.60 -3.12
C GLU A 60 11.32 -4.08 -3.16
N ASN A 61 10.43 -3.55 -4.02
CA ASN A 61 10.18 -2.12 -4.10
C ASN A 61 9.56 -1.57 -2.81
N GLN A 62 8.67 -2.31 -2.16
CA GLN A 62 8.12 -1.94 -0.85
C GLN A 62 9.22 -1.88 0.22
N VAL A 63 10.12 -2.86 0.25
CA VAL A 63 11.27 -2.87 1.17
C VAL A 63 12.16 -1.65 0.93
N ARG A 64 12.58 -1.41 -0.32
CA ARG A 64 13.42 -0.24 -0.66
C ARG A 64 12.74 1.08 -0.34
N PHE A 65 11.43 1.17 -0.56
CA PHE A 65 10.66 2.35 -0.22
C PHE A 65 10.65 2.56 1.31
N ALA A 66 10.41 1.50 2.08
CA ALA A 66 10.47 1.56 3.54
C ALA A 66 11.86 1.98 4.03
N GLU A 67 12.94 1.36 3.53
CA GLU A 67 14.31 1.72 3.89
C GLU A 67 14.63 3.21 3.62
N LYS A 68 14.12 3.74 2.51
CA LYS A 68 14.39 5.13 2.10
C LYS A 68 13.52 6.14 2.83
N PHE A 69 12.25 5.83 3.07
CA PHE A 69 11.23 6.80 3.48
C PHE A 69 10.61 6.53 4.85
N ALA A 70 10.72 5.32 5.40
CA ALA A 70 10.18 4.99 6.73
C ALA A 70 11.10 5.46 7.88
N LYS A 71 12.05 6.37 7.62
CA LYS A 71 12.80 7.00 8.71
C LYS A 71 11.82 7.72 9.62
N GLN A 72 11.74 7.26 10.87
CA GLN A 72 10.96 7.90 11.92
C GLN A 72 11.42 9.36 12.03
N ARG A 73 10.51 10.29 11.75
CA ARG A 73 10.79 11.71 11.94
C ARG A 73 10.61 12.02 13.41
N ASP A 74 11.55 12.74 13.98
CA ASP A 74 11.39 13.27 15.34
C ASP A 74 10.19 14.22 15.36
N VAL A 75 9.19 13.86 16.17
CA VAL A 75 8.02 14.68 16.40
C VAL A 75 8.39 15.73 17.45
N LYS A 76 8.50 16.98 17.02
CA LYS A 76 8.68 18.12 17.93
C LYS A 76 7.32 18.65 18.35
N VAL A 77 7.04 18.59 19.65
CA VAL A 77 5.81 19.13 20.21
C VAL A 77 6.08 20.58 20.65
N LEU A 78 5.45 21.53 19.95
CA LEU A 78 5.68 22.96 20.15
C LEU A 78 4.70 23.61 21.15
N HIS A 79 3.63 22.91 21.51
CA HIS A 79 2.56 23.44 22.35
C HIS A 79 2.54 22.71 23.70
N GLU A 80 2.58 23.47 24.79
CA GLU A 80 2.66 22.98 26.19
C GLU A 80 1.58 21.97 26.58
N ARG A 81 0.36 22.09 26.03
CA ARG A 81 -0.77 21.19 26.32
C ARG A 81 -0.80 19.92 25.47
N LEU A 82 0.05 19.84 24.45
CA LEU A 82 0.13 18.69 23.57
C LEU A 82 1.23 17.77 24.10
N THR A 83 0.90 16.50 24.34
CA THR A 83 1.92 15.49 24.66
C THR A 83 2.40 14.83 23.38
N LEU A 84 3.56 14.17 23.43
CA LEU A 84 4.09 13.41 22.29
C LEU A 84 3.07 12.36 21.82
N GLN A 85 2.47 11.62 22.75
CA GLN A 85 1.44 10.62 22.49
C GLN A 85 0.24 11.24 21.76
N LYS A 86 -0.27 12.39 22.23
CA LYS A 86 -1.38 13.09 21.56
C LYS A 86 -1.01 13.53 20.14
N ALA A 87 0.20 14.06 19.95
CA ALA A 87 0.68 14.46 18.63
C ALA A 87 0.78 13.26 17.66
N ARG A 88 1.27 12.11 18.14
CA ARG A 88 1.34 10.87 17.36
C ARG A 88 -0.03 10.31 17.02
N ILE A 89 -0.95 10.25 17.99
CA ILE A 89 -2.34 9.81 17.76
C ILE A 89 -2.98 10.66 16.66
N VAL A 90 -2.88 11.99 16.77
CA VAL A 90 -3.41 12.91 15.75
C VAL A 90 -2.76 12.65 14.39
N GLY A 91 -1.43 12.53 14.33
CA GLY A 91 -0.71 12.22 13.10
C GLY A 91 -1.20 10.93 12.43
N HIS A 92 -1.33 9.86 13.20
CA HIS A 92 -1.84 8.57 12.71
C HIS A 92 -3.29 8.64 12.25
N CYS A 93 -4.16 9.30 13.01
CA CYS A 93 -5.58 9.46 12.67
C CYS A 93 -5.78 10.28 11.40
N MET A 94 -4.94 11.30 11.18
CA MET A 94 -5.09 12.18 10.03
C MET A 94 -4.49 11.57 8.76
N TRP A 95 -3.28 10.99 8.81
CA TRP A 95 -2.54 10.61 7.60
C TRP A 95 -2.59 9.12 7.25
N ASP A 96 -2.71 8.26 8.25
CA ASP A 96 -2.59 6.79 8.13
C ASP A 96 -3.86 6.06 8.58
N GLY A 97 -4.94 6.81 8.80
CA GLY A 97 -6.16 6.33 9.43
C GLY A 97 -7.40 7.07 8.97
N SER A 98 -8.50 6.81 9.67
CA SER A 98 -9.77 7.51 9.52
C SER A 98 -10.50 7.55 10.85
N VAL A 99 -11.14 8.68 11.15
CA VAL A 99 -11.95 8.87 12.35
C VAL A 99 -13.40 9.12 11.94
N SER A 100 -14.34 8.35 12.51
CA SER A 100 -15.78 8.62 12.48
C SER A 100 -16.25 9.06 13.87
N CYS A 101 -17.56 9.31 14.03
CA CYS A 101 -18.16 9.70 15.30
C CYS A 101 -17.89 8.73 16.46
N ASP A 102 -17.69 7.44 16.16
CA ASP A 102 -17.58 6.35 17.13
C ASP A 102 -16.36 5.44 16.90
N THR A 103 -15.63 5.61 15.80
CA THR A 103 -14.61 4.65 15.37
C THR A 103 -13.33 5.37 14.96
N VAL A 104 -12.20 4.88 15.48
CA VAL A 104 -10.87 5.22 14.98
C VAL A 104 -10.30 3.99 14.28
N ARG A 105 -9.99 4.13 12.99
CA ARG A 105 -9.35 3.10 12.19
C ARG A 105 -7.95 3.55 11.83
N TYR A 106 -6.97 2.70 12.10
CA TYR A 106 -5.58 2.92 11.74
C TYR A 106 -5.09 1.79 10.82
N ASN A 107 -4.62 2.14 9.63
CA ASN A 107 -4.29 1.20 8.57
C ASN A 107 -2.79 1.24 8.27
N SER A 108 -1.97 0.82 9.23
CA SER A 108 -0.53 0.65 9.01
C SER A 108 -0.15 -0.81 8.76
N THR A 109 0.81 -0.99 7.86
CA THR A 109 1.48 -2.28 7.61
C THR A 109 2.65 -2.51 8.58
N SER A 110 3.12 -1.46 9.26
CA SER A 110 4.18 -1.56 10.26
C SER A 110 3.61 -1.98 11.61
N ARG A 111 3.96 -3.19 12.07
CA ARG A 111 3.52 -3.70 13.38
C ARG A 111 3.99 -2.81 14.52
N ALA A 112 5.23 -2.34 14.47
CA ALA A 112 5.77 -1.44 15.48
C ALA A 112 4.96 -0.14 15.63
N LEU A 113 4.53 0.47 14.51
CA LEU A 113 3.70 1.67 14.55
C LEU A 113 2.26 1.38 15.00
N VAL A 114 1.74 0.18 14.72
CA VAL A 114 0.45 -0.26 15.25
C VAL A 114 0.54 -0.42 16.76
N ASP A 115 1.57 -1.09 17.27
CA ASP A 115 1.77 -1.29 18.70
C ASP A 115 1.98 0.06 19.42
N GLU A 116 2.74 0.98 18.82
CA GLU A 116 2.94 2.35 19.31
C GLU A 116 1.61 3.12 19.40
N PHE A 117 0.81 3.11 18.33
CA PHE A 117 -0.50 3.75 18.31
C PHE A 117 -1.46 3.17 19.34
N VAL A 118 -1.48 1.84 19.50
CA VAL A 118 -2.33 1.16 20.48
C VAL A 118 -1.92 1.53 21.91
N ASN A 119 -0.63 1.57 22.20
CA ASN A 119 -0.13 1.98 23.50
C ASN A 119 -0.47 3.45 23.80
N ASP A 120 -0.29 4.34 22.82
CA ASP A 120 -0.64 5.76 22.96
C ASP A 120 -2.15 5.96 23.21
N MET A 121 -3.01 5.26 22.46
CA MET A 121 -4.47 5.33 22.66
C MET A 121 -4.89 4.82 24.04
N LYS A 122 -4.23 3.76 24.53
CA LYS A 122 -4.47 3.21 25.85
C LYS A 122 -4.00 4.15 26.96
N GLU A 123 -2.84 4.77 26.79
CA GLU A 123 -2.28 5.71 27.76
C GLU A 123 -3.10 7.00 27.85
N VAL A 124 -3.45 7.60 26.70
CA VAL A 124 -4.10 8.92 26.67
C VAL A 124 -5.61 8.82 26.91
N TYR A 125 -6.27 7.79 26.38
CA TYR A 125 -7.73 7.66 26.38
C TYR A 125 -8.25 6.43 27.11
N GLY A 126 -7.40 5.49 27.54
CA GLY A 126 -7.85 4.23 28.13
C GLY A 126 -8.48 3.26 27.13
N ILE A 127 -8.30 3.50 25.82
CA ILE A 127 -8.95 2.74 24.74
C ILE A 127 -7.95 1.74 24.14
N SER A 128 -8.42 0.55 23.79
CA SER A 128 -7.65 -0.45 23.04
C SER A 128 -8.46 -0.96 21.85
N PRO A 129 -7.83 -1.48 20.78
CA PRO A 129 -8.55 -2.01 19.63
C PRO A 129 -9.53 -3.10 20.05
N ASP A 130 -10.73 -3.04 19.51
CA ASP A 130 -11.72 -4.09 19.70
C ASP A 130 -11.27 -5.35 18.93
N LYS A 131 -11.30 -6.51 19.60
CA LYS A 131 -10.85 -7.82 19.05
C LYS A 131 -11.54 -8.18 17.73
N MET A 132 -12.72 -7.61 17.43
CA MET A 132 -13.45 -7.81 16.18
C MET A 132 -12.67 -7.41 14.91
N SER A 133 -11.67 -6.54 15.02
CA SER A 133 -10.85 -6.09 13.89
C SER A 133 -9.82 -7.13 13.40
N GLU A 134 -9.37 -8.05 14.26
CA GLU A 134 -8.39 -9.08 13.89
C GLU A 134 -9.02 -10.17 13.01
N ILE A 135 -10.25 -10.57 13.33
CA ILE A 135 -11.01 -11.61 12.61
C ILE A 135 -11.24 -11.17 11.16
N LYS A 136 -11.76 -9.95 10.95
CA LYS A 136 -12.02 -9.39 9.61
C LYS A 136 -10.74 -9.17 8.81
N ARG A 137 -9.60 -8.87 9.44
CA ARG A 137 -8.30 -8.70 8.76
C ARG A 137 -7.77 -10.03 8.23
N SER A 138 -7.95 -11.12 8.99
CA SER A 138 -7.60 -12.47 8.55
C SER A 138 -8.46 -12.94 7.37
N GLU A 139 -9.77 -12.68 7.40
CA GLU A 139 -10.70 -13.02 6.32
C GLU A 139 -10.40 -12.24 5.04
N ARG A 140 -10.07 -10.96 5.18
CA ARG A 140 -9.70 -10.12 4.04
C ARG A 140 -8.37 -10.54 3.40
N MET A 141 -7.39 -10.99 4.20
CA MET A 141 -6.15 -11.57 3.66
C MET A 141 -6.39 -12.90 2.94
N LYS A 142 -7.30 -13.75 3.44
CA LYS A 142 -7.70 -14.99 2.73
C LYS A 142 -8.37 -14.69 1.38
N LEU A 143 -9.24 -13.69 1.33
CA LEU A 143 -9.94 -13.26 0.12
C LEU A 143 -9.01 -12.55 -0.90
N GLU A 144 -8.09 -11.71 -0.44
CA GLU A 144 -7.21 -10.91 -1.30
C GLU A 144 -5.96 -11.69 -1.77
N PHE A 145 -5.51 -12.71 -1.02
CA PHE A 145 -4.28 -13.46 -1.32
C PHE A 145 -4.49 -14.98 -1.52
N GLY A 146 -5.70 -15.50 -1.38
CA GLY A 146 -6.00 -16.91 -1.66
C GLY A 146 -5.23 -17.90 -0.79
N LEU A 147 -5.26 -17.68 0.53
CA LEU A 147 -4.82 -18.63 1.56
C LEU A 147 -6.03 -19.30 2.22
#